data_AF-A0AA42HVG7-F1
#
_entry.id   AF-A0AA42HVG7-F1
#
_cell.length_a   1.000
_cell.length_b   1.000
_cell.length_c   1.000
_cell.angle_alpha   90.00
_cell.angle_beta   90.00
_cell.angle_gamma   90.00
#
_symmetry.space_group_name_H-M   'P 1'
#
loop_
_entity.id
_entity.type
_entity.pdbx_description
1 polymer ?
#
loop_
_entity_poly.entity_id
_entity_poly.type
_entity_poly.pdbx_seq_one_letter_code
_entity_poly.pdbx_strand_id
1 'polypeptide(L)'
;MQKKNAKNESTRGWQHFVAVVLALSSHGTWAKELMGLMQAYEAARSYDPVFKGAQAVRDEGREHQTIGQAKLLPVISGVVSSNQNQSRVTEANGRTDNRGRYASNTSSLQLRQPLYDREAWAAKEQGAARTAASEALFRFREQELMVRVFEAYSKALLASEEVRLVEAQLQSADELLRANE
;
A
#
# COMPACT_ATOMS: atom_id res chain seq x y z
N MET A 1 -27.49 21.99 58.66
CA MET A 1 -26.95 20.69 58.20
C MET A 1 -27.37 20.54 56.74
N GLN A 2 -26.55 20.32 55.71
CA GLN A 2 -25.14 19.96 55.58
C GLN A 2 -24.56 20.66 54.32
N LYS A 3 -23.30 21.08 54.40
CA LYS A 3 -22.48 21.46 53.24
C LYS A 3 -22.00 20.18 52.55
N LYS A 4 -22.25 20.00 51.25
CA LYS A 4 -21.61 18.95 50.45
C LYS A 4 -20.51 19.56 49.59
N ASN A 5 -19.29 19.10 49.88
CA ASN A 5 -18.03 19.46 49.27
C ASN A 5 -17.98 19.02 47.80
N ALA A 6 -17.91 20.00 46.88
CA ALA A 6 -17.59 19.78 45.48
C ALA A 6 -16.17 20.31 45.21
N LYS A 7 -15.15 19.51 45.52
CA LYS A 7 -13.76 19.85 45.18
C LYS A 7 -12.83 18.62 45.25
N ASN A 8 -12.98 17.62 44.37
CA ASN A 8 -11.83 16.72 44.10
C ASN A 8 -11.94 15.77 42.87
N GLU A 9 -12.38 16.23 41.68
CA GLU A 9 -12.43 15.34 40.50
C GLU A 9 -11.59 15.80 39.30
N SER A 10 -10.82 16.90 39.43
CA SER A 10 -10.10 17.51 38.28
C SER A 10 -8.62 17.11 38.13
N THR A 11 -8.08 16.22 38.96
CA THR A 11 -6.62 15.93 38.97
C THR A 11 -6.23 14.53 38.50
N ARG A 12 -7.18 13.67 38.12
CA ARG A 12 -6.89 12.29 37.65
C ARG A 12 -6.68 12.16 36.14
N GLY A 13 -7.09 13.14 35.34
CA GLY A 13 -6.95 13.09 33.88
C GLY A 13 -5.53 13.30 33.35
N TRP A 14 -4.65 13.92 34.14
CA TRP A 14 -3.30 14.30 33.69
C TRP A 14 -2.23 13.23 33.96
N GLN A 15 -2.51 12.23 34.80
CA GLN A 15 -1.57 11.13 35.06
C GLN A 15 -1.64 10.01 34.01
N HIS A 16 -2.72 9.91 33.24
CA HIS A 16 -2.83 8.93 32.16
C HIS A 16 -2.15 9.39 30.86
N PHE A 17 -2.02 10.70 30.65
CA PHE A 17 -1.33 11.23 29.46
C PHE A 17 0.21 11.12 29.54
N VAL A 18 0.78 11.12 30.75
CA VAL A 18 2.24 10.97 30.94
C VAL A 18 2.70 9.52 30.78
N ALA A 19 1.82 8.53 31.06
CA ALA A 19 2.15 7.11 30.95
C ALA A 19 2.28 6.60 29.49
N VAL A 20 1.68 7.29 28.51
CA VAL A 20 1.73 6.88 27.09
C VAL A 20 3.04 7.34 26.40
N VAL A 21 3.73 8.34 26.95
CA VAL A 21 4.99 8.86 26.36
C VAL A 21 6.24 8.08 26.80
N LEU A 22 6.15 7.28 27.87
CA LEU A 22 7.30 6.52 28.41
C LEU A 22 7.38 5.05 27.98
N ALA A 23 6.43 4.57 27.16
CA ALA A 23 6.41 3.17 26.68
C ALA A 23 7.10 2.98 25.31
N LEU A 24 7.66 4.02 24.68
CA LEU A 24 8.38 3.91 23.40
C LEU A 24 9.92 3.84 23.52
N SER A 25 10.48 3.85 24.74
CA SER A 25 11.94 3.89 24.94
C SER A 25 12.60 2.52 25.09
N SER A 26 11.89 1.43 24.85
CA SER A 26 12.48 0.08 24.77
C SER A 26 12.57 -0.40 23.32
N HIS A 27 13.13 0.44 22.44
CA HIS A 27 13.72 -0.09 21.21
C HIS A 27 15.06 -0.68 21.62
N GLY A 28 15.12 -2.02 21.57
CA GLY A 28 16.25 -2.80 22.02
C GLY A 28 17.57 -2.22 21.55
N THR A 29 18.57 -2.34 22.41
CA THR A 29 19.97 -2.33 21.97
C THR A 29 20.13 -3.52 21.03
N TRP A 30 19.79 -3.33 19.75
CA TRP A 30 20.17 -4.26 18.70
C TRP A 30 21.68 -4.37 18.79
N ALA A 31 22.12 -5.60 18.97
CA ALA A 31 23.53 -5.94 19.08
C ALA A 31 24.30 -5.16 18.01
N LYS A 32 25.26 -4.38 18.46
CA LYS A 32 26.22 -3.65 17.62
C LYS A 32 27.22 -4.65 17.06
N GLU A 33 26.70 -5.68 16.39
CA GLU A 33 27.45 -6.58 15.54
C GLU A 33 27.17 -6.09 14.13
N LEU A 34 28.23 -5.73 13.39
CA LEU A 34 28.11 -5.24 12.03
C LEU A 34 27.31 -6.27 11.24
N MET A 35 26.02 -6.00 10.96
CA MET A 35 25.15 -6.95 10.25
C MET A 35 25.89 -7.36 8.98
N GLY A 36 26.11 -8.66 8.80
CA GLY A 36 26.73 -9.15 7.57
C GLY A 36 25.89 -8.74 6.37
N LEU A 37 26.53 -8.57 5.20
CA LEU A 37 25.84 -8.16 3.97
C LEU A 37 24.59 -9.03 3.68
N MET A 38 24.66 -10.34 3.98
CA MET A 38 23.54 -11.26 3.81
C MET A 38 22.37 -10.97 4.75
N GLN A 39 22.65 -10.65 6.03
CA GLN A 39 21.64 -10.25 7.01
C GLN A 39 21.02 -8.89 6.64
N ALA A 40 21.83 -7.95 6.15
CA ALA A 40 21.35 -6.67 5.66
C ALA A 40 20.39 -6.84 4.46
N TYR A 41 20.70 -7.78 3.55
CA TYR A 41 19.82 -8.11 2.42
C TYR A 41 18.50 -8.77 2.87
N GLU A 42 18.54 -9.73 3.81
CA GLU A 42 17.32 -10.36 4.35
C GLU A 42 16.43 -9.35 5.09
N ALA A 43 17.03 -8.45 5.86
CA ALA A 43 16.33 -7.36 6.51
C ALA A 43 15.69 -6.42 5.46
N ALA A 44 16.45 -6.02 4.44
CA ALA A 44 15.95 -5.15 3.38
C ALA A 44 14.80 -5.81 2.59
N ARG A 45 14.85 -7.11 2.32
CA ARG A 45 13.77 -7.87 1.67
C ARG A 45 12.46 -7.82 2.48
N SER A 46 12.55 -7.73 3.80
CA SER A 46 11.40 -7.73 4.70
C SER A 46 10.84 -6.32 4.93
N TYR A 47 11.71 -5.31 4.98
CA TYR A 47 11.36 -3.96 5.44
C TYR A 47 11.47 -2.85 4.39
N ASP A 48 12.08 -3.08 3.22
CA ASP A 48 12.20 -2.03 2.19
C ASP A 48 10.84 -1.72 1.54
N PRO A 49 10.31 -0.48 1.67
CA PRO A 49 9.05 -0.09 1.06
C PRO A 49 9.09 -0.14 -0.47
N VAL A 50 10.24 0.09 -1.10
CA VAL A 50 10.37 0.04 -2.56
C VAL A 50 10.18 -1.40 -3.04
N PHE A 51 10.80 -2.36 -2.35
CA PHE A 51 10.65 -3.78 -2.67
C PHE A 51 9.23 -4.30 -2.40
N LYS A 52 8.60 -3.87 -1.29
CA LYS A 52 7.19 -4.19 -1.00
C LYS A 52 6.24 -3.60 -2.04
N GLY A 53 6.49 -2.38 -2.49
CA GLY A 53 5.76 -1.77 -3.61
C GLY A 53 5.91 -2.58 -4.89
N ALA A 54 7.12 -3.04 -5.20
CA ALA A 54 7.35 -3.91 -6.36
C ALA A 54 6.62 -5.25 -6.26
N GLN A 55 6.51 -5.84 -5.06
CA GLN A 55 5.68 -7.05 -4.85
C GLN A 55 4.20 -6.77 -5.15
N ALA A 56 3.65 -5.66 -4.66
CA ALA A 56 2.26 -5.30 -4.92
C ALA A 56 1.98 -5.08 -6.42
N VAL A 57 2.91 -4.45 -7.15
CA VAL A 57 2.82 -4.27 -8.60
C VAL A 57 2.90 -5.61 -9.35
N ARG A 58 3.74 -6.53 -8.90
CA ARG A 58 3.78 -7.90 -9.46
C ARG A 58 2.44 -8.61 -9.27
N ASP A 59 1.87 -8.51 -8.07
CA ASP A 59 0.62 -9.18 -7.73
C ASP A 59 -0.56 -8.59 -8.50
N GLU A 60 -0.61 -7.26 -8.66
CA GLU A 60 -1.55 -6.58 -9.57
C GLU A 60 -1.37 -7.04 -11.02
N GLY A 61 -0.13 -7.14 -11.49
CA GLY A 61 0.17 -7.60 -12.84
C GLY A 61 -0.26 -9.05 -13.10
N ARG A 62 -0.29 -9.91 -12.08
CA ARG A 62 -0.81 -11.29 -12.19
C ARG A 62 -2.32 -11.33 -12.42
N GLU A 63 -3.05 -10.39 -11.86
CA GLU A 63 -4.51 -10.31 -12.07
C GLU A 63 -4.89 -9.97 -13.51
N HIS A 64 -3.99 -9.36 -14.29
CA HIS A 64 -4.25 -9.12 -15.72
C HIS A 64 -4.49 -10.41 -16.52
N GLN A 65 -3.81 -11.51 -16.17
CA GLN A 65 -4.08 -12.81 -16.78
C GLN A 65 -5.49 -13.29 -16.45
N THR A 66 -5.92 -13.17 -15.19
CA THR A 66 -7.28 -13.51 -14.74
C THR A 66 -8.34 -12.66 -15.45
N ILE A 67 -8.13 -11.34 -15.52
CA ILE A 67 -9.02 -10.40 -16.22
C ILE A 67 -9.10 -10.72 -17.71
N GLY A 68 -7.96 -11.07 -18.33
CA GLY A 68 -7.92 -11.49 -19.73
C GLY A 68 -8.71 -12.78 -19.98
N GLN A 69 -8.61 -13.76 -19.06
CA GLN A 69 -9.37 -15.01 -19.15
C GLN A 69 -10.87 -14.81 -18.91
N ALA A 70 -11.26 -13.90 -18.03
CA ALA A 70 -12.66 -13.61 -17.72
C ALA A 70 -13.47 -13.16 -18.95
N LYS A 71 -12.81 -12.57 -19.96
CA LYS A 71 -13.47 -12.17 -21.22
C LYS A 71 -13.95 -13.35 -22.07
N LEU A 72 -13.39 -14.54 -21.89
CA LEU A 72 -13.82 -15.75 -22.58
C LEU A 72 -14.98 -16.46 -21.86
N LEU A 73 -15.31 -16.01 -20.64
CA LEU A 73 -16.37 -16.59 -19.83
C LEU A 73 -17.71 -15.91 -20.12
N PRO A 74 -18.84 -16.62 -19.93
CA PRO A 74 -20.14 -15.99 -20.02
C PRO A 74 -20.32 -14.93 -18.93
N VAL A 75 -20.94 -13.80 -19.29
CA VAL A 75 -21.22 -12.71 -18.37
C VAL A 75 -22.70 -12.74 -17.97
N ILE A 76 -22.97 -12.70 -16.67
CA ILE A 76 -24.31 -12.59 -16.10
C ILE A 76 -24.46 -11.19 -15.51
N SER A 77 -25.49 -10.46 -15.94
CA SER A 77 -25.81 -9.13 -15.42
C SER A 77 -27.28 -9.03 -15.03
N GLY A 78 -27.55 -8.50 -13.84
CA GLY A 78 -28.91 -8.21 -13.36
C GLY A 78 -29.12 -6.71 -13.21
N VAL A 79 -30.28 -6.22 -13.61
CA VAL A 79 -30.68 -4.81 -13.46
C VAL A 79 -32.03 -4.75 -12.77
N VAL A 80 -32.10 -3.97 -11.69
CA VAL A 80 -33.35 -3.62 -11.00
C VAL A 80 -33.46 -2.11 -11.00
N SER A 81 -34.57 -1.58 -11.51
CA SER A 81 -34.85 -0.15 -11.55
C SER A 81 -36.27 0.13 -11.08
N SER A 82 -36.45 1.22 -10.34
CA SER A 82 -37.75 1.77 -10.00
C SER A 82 -37.76 3.24 -10.39
N ASN A 83 -38.71 3.63 -11.22
CA ASN A 83 -38.83 4.97 -11.78
C ASN A 83 -40.25 5.49 -11.56
N GLN A 84 -40.40 6.76 -11.18
CA GLN A 84 -41.70 7.42 -11.20
C GLN A 84 -41.83 8.25 -12.46
N ASN A 85 -42.81 7.91 -13.29
CA ASN A 85 -43.07 8.57 -14.54
C ASN A 85 -44.33 9.42 -14.43
N GLN A 86 -44.32 10.59 -15.06
CA GLN A 86 -45.50 11.42 -15.21
C GLN A 86 -45.83 11.53 -16.69
N SER A 87 -47.02 11.07 -17.09
CA SER A 87 -47.44 11.12 -18.49
C SER A 87 -48.45 12.23 -18.71
N ARG A 88 -48.10 13.18 -19.57
CA ARG A 88 -49.01 14.21 -20.08
C ARG A 88 -49.23 13.95 -21.57
N VAL A 89 -50.47 13.72 -21.97
CA VAL A 89 -50.83 13.53 -23.37
C VAL A 89 -51.68 14.72 -23.80
N THR A 90 -51.22 15.47 -24.80
CA THR A 90 -51.99 16.54 -25.41
C THR A 90 -52.60 16.01 -26.70
N GLU A 91 -53.93 15.92 -26.75
CA GLU A 91 -54.67 15.49 -27.90
C GLU A 91 -54.73 16.59 -28.98
N ALA A 92 -54.98 16.22 -30.23
CA ALA A 92 -54.97 17.13 -31.38
C ALA A 92 -56.02 18.27 -31.28
N ASN A 93 -57.01 18.14 -30.40
CA ASN A 93 -58.03 19.15 -30.08
C ASN A 93 -57.56 20.18 -29.03
N GLY A 94 -56.29 20.11 -28.57
CA GLY A 94 -55.73 20.99 -27.55
C GLY A 94 -56.06 20.59 -26.10
N ARG A 95 -56.85 19.54 -25.87
CA ARG A 95 -57.10 19.01 -24.52
C ARG A 95 -55.86 18.27 -24.04
N THR A 96 -55.38 18.65 -22.85
CA THR A 96 -54.28 17.97 -22.18
C THR A 96 -54.86 17.02 -21.15
N ASP A 97 -54.73 15.71 -21.39
CA ASP A 97 -55.07 14.66 -20.45
C ASP A 97 -53.83 14.32 -19.60
N ASN A 98 -53.93 14.58 -18.29
CA ASN A 98 -52.87 14.28 -17.34
C ASN A 98 -53.12 12.89 -16.75
N ARG A 99 -52.48 11.87 -17.34
CA ARG A 99 -52.65 10.46 -16.93
C ARG A 99 -52.00 10.11 -15.58
N GLY A 100 -51.57 11.11 -14.81
CA GLY A 100 -51.05 10.98 -13.45
C GLY A 100 -49.57 10.57 -13.36
N ARG A 101 -49.09 10.47 -12.12
CA ARG A 101 -47.79 9.85 -11.80
C ARG A 101 -48.00 8.36 -11.60
N TYR A 102 -47.18 7.53 -12.22
CA TYR A 102 -47.17 6.09 -12.04
C TYR A 102 -45.76 5.59 -11.75
N ALA A 103 -45.65 4.62 -10.85
CA ALA A 103 -44.39 3.92 -10.60
C ALA A 103 -44.19 2.83 -11.65
N SER A 104 -43.00 2.75 -12.21
CA SER A 104 -42.55 1.73 -13.14
C SER A 104 -41.36 1.01 -12.53
N ASN A 105 -41.54 -0.29 -12.27
CA ASN A 105 -40.49 -1.15 -11.76
C ASN A 105 -40.07 -2.11 -12.87
N THR A 106 -38.76 -2.28 -13.06
CA THR A 106 -38.20 -3.20 -14.05
C THR A 106 -37.12 -4.02 -13.37
N SER A 107 -37.20 -5.34 -13.53
CA SER A 107 -36.17 -6.27 -13.12
C SER A 107 -35.84 -7.14 -14.31
N SER A 108 -34.56 -7.26 -14.66
CA SER A 108 -34.10 -8.09 -15.76
C SER A 108 -32.81 -8.80 -15.39
N LEU A 109 -32.67 -10.04 -15.86
CA LEU A 109 -31.47 -10.84 -15.75
C LEU A 109 -31.03 -11.22 -17.17
N GLN A 110 -29.78 -10.95 -17.51
CA GLN A 110 -29.22 -11.19 -18.84
C GLN A 110 -27.96 -12.06 -18.72
N LEU A 111 -27.92 -13.13 -19.51
CA LEU A 111 -26.75 -14.00 -19.67
C LEU A 111 -26.22 -13.81 -21.10
N ARG A 112 -24.95 -13.42 -21.24
CA ARG A 112 -24.28 -13.25 -22.54
C ARG A 112 -23.11 -14.21 -22.63
N GLN A 113 -23.18 -15.16 -23.57
CA GLN A 113 -22.10 -16.10 -23.87
C GLN A 113 -21.56 -15.85 -25.29
N PRO A 114 -20.25 -15.55 -25.44
CA PRO A 114 -19.64 -15.50 -26.76
C PRO A 114 -19.48 -16.93 -27.30
N LEU A 115 -19.98 -17.20 -28.52
CA LEU A 115 -19.76 -18.46 -29.22
C LEU A 115 -18.45 -18.45 -30.02
N TYR A 116 -18.11 -17.29 -30.61
CA TYR A 116 -16.84 -17.05 -31.30
C TYR A 116 -16.49 -15.56 -31.20
N ASP A 117 -15.37 -15.25 -30.56
CA ASP A 117 -14.92 -13.88 -30.35
C ASP A 117 -13.38 -13.82 -30.39
N ARG A 118 -12.83 -13.32 -31.51
CA ARG A 118 -11.36 -13.16 -31.66
C ARG A 118 -10.79 -12.09 -30.74
N GLU A 119 -11.57 -11.07 -30.42
CA GLU A 119 -11.13 -9.98 -29.53
C GLU A 119 -10.93 -10.53 -28.11
N ALA A 120 -11.82 -11.39 -27.64
CA ALA A 120 -11.69 -12.05 -26.34
C ALA A 120 -10.44 -12.94 -26.25
N TRP A 121 -10.09 -13.66 -27.32
CA TRP A 121 -8.84 -14.43 -27.38
C TRP A 121 -7.60 -13.54 -27.36
N ALA A 122 -7.59 -12.46 -28.15
CA ALA A 122 -6.50 -11.49 -28.13
C ALA A 122 -6.34 -10.83 -26.75
N ALA A 123 -7.45 -10.57 -26.04
CA ALA A 123 -7.42 -9.99 -24.71
C ALA A 123 -6.85 -10.96 -23.65
N LYS A 124 -7.09 -12.28 -23.77
CA LYS A 124 -6.43 -13.29 -22.94
C LYS A 124 -4.92 -13.27 -23.14
N GLU A 125 -4.47 -13.23 -24.39
CA GLU A 125 -3.04 -13.19 -24.73
C GLU A 125 -2.39 -11.89 -24.25
N GLN A 126 -3.07 -10.76 -24.43
CA GLN A 126 -2.63 -9.46 -23.91
C GLN A 126 -2.51 -9.48 -22.38
N GLY A 127 -3.47 -10.09 -21.67
CA GLY A 127 -3.41 -10.27 -20.22
C GLY A 127 -2.18 -11.05 -19.78
N ALA A 128 -1.91 -12.18 -20.44
CA ALA A 128 -0.71 -13.00 -20.16
C ALA A 128 0.59 -12.24 -20.43
N ALA A 129 0.67 -11.48 -21.52
CA ALA A 129 1.83 -10.65 -21.85
C ALA A 129 2.07 -9.55 -20.80
N ARG A 130 1.01 -8.92 -20.29
CA ARG A 130 1.12 -7.93 -19.20
C ARG A 130 1.59 -8.55 -17.89
N THR A 131 1.11 -9.75 -17.55
CA THR A 131 1.61 -10.50 -16.40
C THR A 131 3.10 -10.81 -16.55
N ALA A 132 3.53 -11.31 -17.71
CA ALA A 132 4.95 -11.58 -17.97
C ALA A 132 5.82 -10.33 -17.87
N ALA A 133 5.33 -9.18 -18.36
CA ALA A 133 6.04 -7.90 -18.23
C ALA A 133 6.17 -7.46 -16.77
N SER A 134 5.13 -7.60 -15.95
CA SER A 134 5.17 -7.28 -14.53
C SER A 134 6.13 -8.20 -13.75
N GLU A 135 6.18 -9.50 -14.10
CA GLU A 135 7.15 -10.42 -13.51
C GLU A 135 8.60 -10.07 -13.89
N ALA A 136 8.85 -9.67 -15.14
CA ALA A 136 10.17 -9.20 -15.56
C ALA A 136 10.60 -7.93 -14.81
N LEU A 137 9.67 -6.98 -14.65
CA LEU A 137 9.91 -5.75 -13.88
C LEU A 137 10.21 -6.08 -12.42
N PHE A 138 9.49 -7.02 -11.81
CA PHE A 138 9.75 -7.46 -10.45
C PHE A 138 11.17 -8.03 -10.29
N ARG A 139 11.63 -8.87 -11.22
CA ARG A 139 13.02 -9.40 -11.23
C ARG A 139 14.06 -8.28 -11.34
N PHE A 140 13.78 -7.25 -12.13
CA PHE A 140 14.65 -6.07 -12.21
C PHE A 140 14.71 -5.34 -10.85
N ARG A 141 13.57 -5.16 -10.17
CA ARG A 141 13.52 -4.54 -8.83
C ARG A 141 14.22 -5.37 -7.75
N GLU A 142 14.22 -6.70 -7.88
CA GLU A 142 15.02 -7.58 -7.01
C GLU A 142 16.53 -7.31 -7.17
N GLN A 143 17.01 -7.14 -8.40
CA GLN A 143 18.42 -6.81 -8.65
C GLN A 143 18.77 -5.40 -8.13
N GLU A 144 17.87 -4.43 -8.33
CA GLU A 144 18.04 -3.08 -7.81
C GLU A 144 18.10 -3.04 -6.27
N LEU A 145 17.31 -3.87 -5.59
CA LEU A 145 17.42 -4.06 -4.13
C LEU A 145 18.82 -4.54 -3.75
N MET A 146 19.33 -5.56 -4.44
CA MET A 146 20.66 -6.11 -4.17
C MET A 146 21.75 -5.04 -4.30
N VAL A 147 21.71 -4.24 -5.37
CA VAL A 147 22.67 -3.13 -5.58
C VAL A 147 22.54 -2.07 -4.49
N ARG A 148 21.33 -1.63 -4.15
CA ARG A 148 21.12 -0.62 -3.09
C ARG A 148 21.62 -1.09 -1.72
N VAL A 149 21.39 -2.35 -1.37
CA VAL A 149 21.91 -2.93 -0.11
C VAL A 149 23.43 -2.95 -0.12
N PHE A 150 24.04 -3.37 -1.23
CA PHE A 150 25.51 -3.38 -1.36
C PHE A 150 26.11 -1.98 -1.23
N GLU A 151 25.53 -0.98 -1.89
CA GLU A 151 25.99 0.41 -1.79
C GLU A 151 25.83 0.97 -0.38
N ALA A 152 24.68 0.74 0.26
CA ALA A 152 24.43 1.20 1.62
C ALA A 152 25.39 0.55 2.63
N TYR A 153 25.62 -0.77 2.49
CA TYR A 153 26.58 -1.50 3.32
C TYR A 153 28.01 -0.98 3.15
N SER A 154 28.46 -0.79 1.91
CA SER A 154 29.81 -0.30 1.62
C SER A 154 30.03 1.12 2.16
N LYS A 155 29.03 2.01 2.04
CA LYS A 155 29.06 3.35 2.63
C LYS A 155 29.12 3.32 4.15
N ALA A 156 28.36 2.44 4.79
CA ALA A 156 28.40 2.27 6.25
C ALA A 156 29.76 1.75 6.74
N LEU A 157 30.35 0.80 6.01
CA LEU A 157 31.69 0.29 6.30
C LEU A 157 32.75 1.39 6.17
N LEU A 158 32.71 2.16 5.08
CA LEU A 158 33.63 3.28 4.88
C LEU A 158 33.52 4.32 6.01
N ALA A 159 32.30 4.71 6.37
CA ALA A 159 32.07 5.65 7.47
C ALA A 159 32.60 5.11 8.82
N SER A 160 32.51 3.79 9.04
CA SER A 160 33.07 3.18 10.26
C SER A 160 34.60 3.23 10.30
N GLU A 161 35.27 3.07 9.15
CA GLU A 161 36.72 3.20 9.05
C GLU A 161 37.18 4.66 9.19
N GLU A 162 36.42 5.62 8.64
CA GLU A 162 36.70 7.05 8.83
C GLU A 162 36.64 7.45 10.30
N VAL A 163 35.61 7.01 11.04
CA VAL A 163 35.51 7.26 12.49
C VAL A 163 36.71 6.66 13.23
N ARG A 164 37.08 5.42 12.91
CA ARG A 164 38.22 4.74 13.52
C ARG A 164 39.55 5.45 13.24
N LEU A 165 39.72 6.00 12.03
CA LEU A 165 40.91 6.78 11.65
C LEU A 165 40.99 8.08 12.46
N VAL A 166 39.88 8.81 12.60
CA VAL A 166 39.82 10.05 13.37
C VAL A 166 40.10 9.78 14.85
N GLU A 167 39.55 8.70 15.41
CA GLU A 167 39.84 8.28 16.80
C GLU A 167 41.32 7.96 17.02
N ALA A 168 41.96 7.24 16.08
CA ALA A 168 43.39 6.93 16.16
C ALA A 168 44.27 8.18 16.06
N GLN A 169 43.91 9.14 15.21
CA GLN A 169 44.62 10.42 15.10
C GLN A 169 44.52 11.21 16.40
N LEU A 170 43.35 11.26 17.03
CA LEU A 170 43.15 11.93 18.31
C LEU A 170 44.00 11.31 19.42
N GLN A 171 44.04 9.98 19.49
CA GLN A 171 44.89 9.26 20.45
C GLN A 171 46.37 9.58 20.26
N SER A 172 46.85 9.55 19.01
CA SER A 172 48.25 9.89 18.70
C SER A 172 48.60 11.33 19.08
N ALA A 173 47.67 12.27 18.90
CA ALA A 173 47.87 13.66 19.27
C ALA A 173 47.94 13.85 20.79
N ASP A 174 47.10 13.12 21.56
CA ASP A 174 47.11 13.15 23.02
C ASP A 174 48.42 12.55 23.58
N GLU A 175 48.93 11.48 22.96
CA GLU A 175 50.23 10.90 23.33
C GLU A 175 51.40 11.87 23.09
N LEU A 176 51.40 12.61 21.97
CA LEU A 176 52.43 13.60 21.67
C LEU A 176 52.44 14.79 22.63
N LEU A 177 51.27 15.20 23.12
CA LEU A 177 51.16 16.25 24.13
C LEU A 177 51.74 15.78 25.48
N ARG A 178 51.40 14.56 25.91
CA ARG A 178 51.92 13.98 27.16
C ARG A 178 53.42 13.71 27.13
N ALA A 179 53.99 13.47 25.95
CA ALA A 179 55.43 13.27 25.78
C ALA A 179 56.25 14.58 25.80
N ASN A 180 55.59 15.74 25.69
CA ASN A 180 56.21 17.07 25.69
C ASN A 180 56.10 17.81 27.03
N GLU A 181 55.44 17.21 28.02
CA GLU A 181 55.44 17.66 29.43
C GLU A 181 56.49 16.88 30.24
#